data_AF-A0A951NE49-F1
#
_entry.id   AF-A0A951NE49-F1
#
_cell.length_a   1.000
_cell.length_b   1.000
_cell.length_c   1.000
_cell.angle_alpha   90.00
_cell.angle_beta   90.00
_cell.angle_gamma   90.00
#
_symmetry.space_group_name_H-M   'P 1'
#
loop_
_entity.id
_entity.type
_entity.pdbx_description
1 polymer ?
#
loop_
_entity_poly.entity_id
_entity_poly.type
_entity_poly.pdbx_seq_one_letter_code
_entity_poly.pdbx_strand_id
1 'polypeptide(L)' 'MAQKSFDDPALRACMAQYLATAVALDEAADLGAEPRDVLELAEAKAMAGMALRRRLGELGWSVSGPQHTSL' A
#
# COMPACT_ATOMS: atom_id res chain seq x y z
N MET A 1 -2.13 7.33 -26.46
CA MET A 1 -2.55 7.40 -25.04
C MET A 1 -2.54 5.98 -24.51
N ALA A 2 -1.67 5.65 -23.55
CA ALA A 2 -1.59 4.30 -23.00
C ALA A 2 -2.89 3.99 -22.24
N GLN A 3 -3.50 2.84 -22.54
CA GLN A 3 -4.72 2.37 -21.92
C GLN A 3 -4.47 2.18 -20.41
N LYS A 4 -5.03 3.07 -19.59
CA LYS A 4 -5.00 3.03 -18.12
C LYS A 4 -5.89 1.89 -17.62
N SER A 5 -5.46 0.66 -17.85
CA SER A 5 -6.24 -0.52 -17.49
C SER A 5 -5.87 -0.99 -16.09
N PHE A 6 -6.86 -1.51 -15.36
CA PHE A 6 -6.66 -2.33 -14.15
C PHE A 6 -5.75 -3.55 -14.39
N ASP A 7 -5.45 -3.86 -15.66
CA ASP A 7 -4.53 -4.92 -16.05
C ASP A 7 -3.03 -4.60 -15.91
N ASP A 8 -2.68 -3.46 -15.31
CA ASP A 8 -1.30 -3.07 -15.10
C ASP A 8 -0.56 -4.07 -14.18
N PRO A 9 0.45 -4.80 -14.70
CA PRO A 9 1.14 -5.83 -13.91
C PRO A 9 1.94 -5.25 -12.75
N ALA A 10 2.46 -4.02 -12.89
CA ALA A 10 3.18 -3.35 -11.82
C ALA A 10 2.21 -2.91 -10.70
N LEU A 11 1.02 -2.43 -11.04
CA LEU A 11 -0.04 -2.15 -10.07
C LEU A 11 -0.44 -3.42 -9.30
N ARG A 12 -0.67 -4.54 -10.01
CA ARG A 12 -0.97 -5.83 -9.37
C ARG A 12 0.13 -6.26 -8.42
N ALA A 13 1.40 -6.10 -8.81
CA ALA A 13 2.54 -6.44 -7.96
C ALA A 13 2.56 -5.58 -6.68
N CYS A 14 2.36 -4.25 -6.80
CA CYS A 14 2.28 -3.36 -5.65
C CYS A 14 1.11 -3.71 -4.72
N MET A 15 -0.06 -4.04 -5.28
CA MET A 15 -1.23 -4.48 -4.49
C MET A 15 -0.96 -5.78 -3.75
N ALA A 16 -0.40 -6.78 -4.44
CA ALA A 16 -0.07 -8.07 -3.84
C ALA A 16 0.94 -7.92 -2.69
N GLN A 17 1.97 -7.09 -2.88
CA GLN A 17 2.98 -6.85 -1.85
C GLN A 17 2.40 -6.11 -0.63
N TYR A 18 1.53 -5.12 -0.85
CA TYR A 18 0.84 -4.44 0.24
C TYR A 18 -0.06 -5.40 1.04
N LEU A 19 -0.84 -6.24 0.36
CA LEU A 19 -1.71 -7.22 1.02
C LEU A 19 -0.90 -8.27 1.77
N ALA A 20 0.17 -8.80 1.19
CA ALA A 20 1.03 -9.79 1.84
C ALA A 20 1.67 -9.24 3.12
N THR A 21 2.19 -8.01 3.08
CA THR A 21 2.77 -7.35 4.26
C THR A 21 1.71 -6.97 5.31
N ALA A 22 0.48 -6.66 4.89
CA ALA A 22 -0.63 -6.44 5.81
C ALA A 22 -1.03 -7.71 6.55
N VAL A 23 -1.20 -8.83 5.83
CA VAL A 23 -1.53 -10.14 6.42
C VAL A 23 -0.44 -10.59 7.39
N ALA A 24 0.84 -10.50 6.99
CA ALA A 24 1.95 -10.89 7.85
C ALA A 24 2.01 -10.05 9.15
N LEU A 25 1.70 -8.76 9.07
CA LEU A 25 1.64 -7.90 10.25
C LEU A 25 0.48 -8.28 11.18
N ASP A 26 -0.71 -8.54 10.62
CA ASP A 26 -1.88 -8.93 11.40
C ASP A 26 -1.63 -10.29 12.08
N GLU A 27 -1.06 -11.26 11.36
CA GLU A 27 -0.66 -12.57 11.92
C GLU A 27 0.39 -12.42 13.03
N ALA A 28 1.40 -11.57 12.85
CA ALA A 28 2.42 -11.32 13.86
C ALA A 28 1.83 -10.68 15.14
N ALA A 29 0.87 -9.76 14.97
CA ALA A 29 0.17 -9.14 16.09
C ALA A 29 -0.71 -10.16 16.85
N ASP A 30 -1.43 -11.02 16.14
CA ASP A 30 -2.32 -12.04 16.72
C ASP A 30 -1.55 -13.14 17.46
N LEU A 31 -0.36 -13.50 16.96
CA LEU A 31 0.50 -14.52 17.57
C LEU A 31 1.36 -14.00 18.73
N GLY A 32 1.32 -12.69 19.02
CA GLY A 32 2.16 -12.07 20.03
C GLY A 32 3.65 -12.15 19.68
N ALA A 33 4.00 -11.93 18.41
CA ALA A 33 5.38 -11.89 17.95
C ALA A 33 6.21 -10.84 18.69
N GLU A 34 7.54 -10.99 18.64
CA GLU A 34 8.45 -10.04 19.27
C GLU A 34 8.18 -8.61 18.76
N PRO A 35 8.14 -7.59 19.64
CA PRO A 35 7.79 -6.22 19.24
C PRO A 35 8.65 -5.66 18.11
N ARG A 36 9.91 -6.10 18.01
CA ARG A 36 10.81 -5.74 16.93
C ARG A 36 10.33 -6.26 15.58
N ASP A 37 9.90 -7.51 15.51
CA ASP A 37 9.42 -8.13 14.28
C ASP A 37 8.13 -7.43 13.80
N VAL A 38 7.25 -7.08 14.74
CA VAL A 38 6.03 -6.29 14.45
C VAL A 38 6.40 -4.92 13.88
N LEU A 39 7.41 -4.25 14.42
CA LEU A 39 7.87 -2.95 13.91
C LEU A 39 8.48 -3.06 12.50
N GLU A 40 9.31 -4.08 12.26
CA GLU A 40 9.91 -4.34 10.95
C GLU A 40 8.81 -4.64 9.89
N LEU A 41 7.79 -5.42 10.25
CA LEU A 41 6.64 -5.70 9.39
C LEU A 41 5.77 -4.46 9.15
N ALA A 42 5.58 -3.61 10.16
CA ALA A 42 4.86 -2.36 10.02
C ALA A 42 5.57 -1.39 9.07
N GLU A 43 6.90 -1.30 9.15
CA GLU A 43 7.72 -0.52 8.21
C GLU A 43 7.62 -1.08 6.79
N ALA A 44 7.72 -2.41 6.64
CA ALA A 44 7.56 -3.07 5.34
C ALA A 44 6.20 -2.78 4.70
N LYS A 45 5.11 -2.86 5.48
CA LYS A 45 3.75 -2.51 5.03
C LYS A 45 3.65 -1.03 4.62
N ALA A 46 4.26 -0.13 5.39
CA ALA A 46 4.28 1.30 5.08
C ALA A 46 5.00 1.58 3.75
N MET A 47 6.16 0.96 3.52
CA MET A 47 6.90 1.06 2.26
C MET A 47 6.11 0.52 1.08
N ALA A 48 5.49 -0.65 1.22
CA ALA A 48 4.62 -1.23 0.19
C ALA A 48 3.43 -0.31 -0.14
N GLY A 49 2.81 0.30 0.87
CA GLY A 49 1.74 1.27 0.71
C GLY A 49 2.16 2.57 0.02
N MET A 50 3.40 3.04 0.22
CA MET A 50 3.95 4.18 -0.52
C MET A 50 4.19 3.83 -1.99
N ALA A 51 4.76 2.66 -2.27
CA ALA A 51 4.97 2.18 -3.63
C ALA A 51 3.64 2.05 -4.39
N LEU A 52 2.61 1.47 -3.75
CA LEU A 52 1.27 1.38 -4.32
C LEU A 52 0.67 2.76 -4.62
N ARG A 53 0.71 3.70 -3.66
CA ARG A 53 0.21 5.07 -3.86
C ARG A 53 0.91 5.79 -5.00
N ARG A 54 2.23 5.64 -5.11
CA ARG A 54 3.01 6.18 -6.22
C ARG A 54 2.52 5.60 -7.56
N ARG A 55 2.35 4.28 -7.65
CA ARG A 55 1.89 3.63 -8.89
C ARG A 55 0.50 4.08 -9.29
N LEU A 56 -0.41 4.21 -8.33
CA LEU A 56 -1.75 4.76 -8.55
C LEU A 56 -1.68 6.20 -9.09
N GLY A 57 -0.81 7.04 -8.52
CA GLY A 57 -0.54 8.39 -9.01
C GLY A 57 -0.02 8.42 -10.45
N GLU A 58 0.92 7.54 -10.81
CA GLU A 58 1.45 7.40 -12.18
C GLU A 58 0.36 7.00 -13.19
N LEU A 59 -0.63 6.21 -12.76
CA LEU A 59 -1.79 5.84 -13.57
C LEU A 59 -2.85 6.95 -13.63
N GLY A 60 -2.67 8.03 -12.86
CA GLY A 60 -3.62 9.15 -12.75
C GLY A 60 -4.80 8.85 -11.83
N TRP A 61 -4.69 7.85 -10.96
CA TRP A 61 -5.62 7.59 -9.86
C TRP A 61 -5.07 8.27 -8.61
N SER A 62 -5.18 9.60 -8.54
CA SER A 62 -4.89 10.31 -7.29
C SER A 62 -6.12 10.28 -6.40
N VAL A 63 -5.95 9.86 -5.14
CA VAL A 63 -6.91 10.21 -4.10
C VAL A 63 -6.74 11.71 -3.89
N SER A 64 -7.58 12.52 -4.53
CA SER A 64 -7.81 13.89 -4.06
C SER A 64 -8.35 13.71 -2.64
N GLY A 65 -7.51 13.96 -1.63
CA GLY A 65 -7.98 14.09 -0.25
C GLY A 65 -9.10 15.13 -0.21
N PRO A 66 -9.97 15.13 0.83
CA PRO A 66 -11.01 16.13 0.96
C PRO A 66 -10.36 17.51 0.80
N GLN A 67 -10.74 18.18 -0.28
CA GLN A 67 -10.32 19.55 -0.53
C GLN A 67 -10.89 20.32 0.65
N HIS A 68 -10.01 20.81 1.52
CA HIS A 68 -10.39 21.72 2.59
C HIS A 68 -10.82 23.01 1.87
N THR A 69 -12.07 23.05 1.42
CA THR A 69 -12.74 24.27 0.98
C THR A 69 -12.83 25.14 2.23
N SER A 70 -11.81 25.96 2.46
CA SER A 70 -11.93 27.13 3.32
C SER A 70 -12.97 28.02 2.66
N LEU A 71 -14.13 28.15 3.33
CA LEU A 71 -15.14 29.15 3.06
C LEU A 71 -14.62 30.54 3.45
#